data_AF-A0A9E3E3H1-F1
#
_entry.id   AF-A0A9E3E3H1-F1
#
_cell.length_a   1.000
_cell.length_b   1.000
_cell.length_c   1.000
_cell.angle_alpha   90.00
_cell.angle_beta   90.00
_cell.angle_gamma   90.00
#
_symmetry.space_group_name_H-M   'P 1'
#
loop_
_entity.id
_entity.type
_entity.pdbx_description
1 polymer ?
#
loop_
_entity_poly.entity_id
_entity_poly.type
_entity_poly.pdbx_seq_one_letter_code
_entity_poly.pdbx_strand_id
1 'polypeptide(L)'
;LAQNASVLLVSDGLDREAGEGLGGEMERLAKSSRYVVWLNPLLRYEKFEARPAGVRAMLPHVDLFLPVHNLKSLVDLARTLSNPLGNRAMEHRQWK
;
A
#
# COMPACT_ATOMS: atom_id res chain seq x y z
N LEU A 1 21.20 -4.58 -2.20
CA LEU A 1 20.69 -4.03 -0.92
C LEU A 1 19.15 -3.96 -1.03
N ALA A 2 18.40 -4.20 0.05
CA ALA A 2 16.93 -4.07 0.18
C ALA A 2 16.00 -5.31 0.03
N GLN A 3 16.48 -6.56 -0.10
CA GLN A 3 15.61 -7.76 -0.19
C GLN A 3 14.69 -8.04 1.03
N ASN A 4 14.70 -7.19 2.06
CA ASN A 4 13.86 -7.32 3.25
C ASN A 4 13.24 -5.98 3.71
N ALA A 5 13.15 -4.98 2.82
CA ALA A 5 12.57 -3.68 3.16
C ALA A 5 11.04 -3.76 3.21
N SER A 6 10.44 -3.28 4.30
CA SER A 6 9.00 -3.01 4.35
C SER A 6 8.77 -1.54 4.04
N VAL A 7 8.00 -1.24 3.01
CA VAL A 7 7.69 0.10 2.55
C VAL A 7 6.29 0.49 3.01
N LEU A 8 6.21 1.63 3.69
CA LEU A 8 4.94 2.25 4.05
C LEU A 8 4.73 3.48 3.16
N LEU A 9 3.73 3.42 2.29
CA LEU A 9 3.38 4.49 1.37
C LEU A 9 2.13 5.20 1.90
N VAL A 10 2.22 6.50 2.19
CA VAL A 10 1.08 7.32 2.60
C VAL A 10 0.75 8.28 1.45
N SER A 11 -0.34 8.02 0.74
CA SER A 11 -0.73 8.82 -0.44
C SER A 11 -2.21 8.62 -0.75
N ASP A 12 -2.87 9.60 -1.34
CA ASP A 12 -4.23 9.47 -1.86
C ASP A 12 -4.29 8.85 -3.27
N GLY A 13 -3.13 8.68 -3.93
CA GLY A 13 -3.02 8.11 -5.27
C GLY A 13 -3.53 9.03 -6.38
N LEU A 14 -3.74 10.31 -6.07
CA LEU A 14 -4.13 11.32 -7.04
C LEU A 14 -2.90 11.79 -7.81
N ASP A 15 -2.63 11.12 -8.92
CA ASP A 15 -1.60 11.54 -9.87
C ASP A 15 -2.17 12.54 -10.89
N ARG A 16 -1.45 13.64 -11.13
CA ARG A 16 -1.81 14.67 -12.12
C ARG A 16 -1.42 14.26 -13.54
N GLU A 17 -0.43 13.38 -13.71
CA GLU A 17 0.10 12.94 -15.02
C GLU A 17 -0.52 11.62 -15.48
N ALA A 18 -1.75 11.33 -15.02
CA ALA A 18 -2.49 10.11 -15.36
C ALA A 18 -1.75 8.78 -15.10
N GLY A 19 -0.72 8.76 -14.23
CA GLY A 19 0.00 7.55 -13.88
C GLY A 19 0.99 7.08 -14.95
N GLU A 20 1.41 7.95 -15.88
CA GLU A 20 2.42 7.60 -16.89
C GLU A 20 3.74 7.21 -16.19
N GLY A 21 4.26 6.01 -16.49
CA GLY A 21 5.46 5.47 -15.83
C GLY A 21 5.28 4.99 -14.39
N LEU A 22 4.24 5.44 -13.66
CA LEU A 22 4.01 5.09 -12.26
C LEU A 22 3.90 3.58 -12.03
N GLY A 23 3.22 2.85 -12.92
CA GLY A 23 3.10 1.40 -12.82
C GLY A 23 4.45 0.68 -12.85
N GLY A 24 5.37 1.11 -13.74
CA GLY A 24 6.70 0.52 -13.84
C GLY A 24 7.57 0.80 -12.60
N GLU A 25 7.47 1.99 -12.04
CA GLU A 25 8.19 2.33 -10.80
C GLU A 25 7.59 1.61 -9.58
N MET A 26 6.27 1.45 -9.53
CA MET A 26 5.60 0.66 -8.51
C MET A 26 5.95 -0.83 -8.60
N GLU A 27 6.07 -1.38 -9.81
CA GLU A 27 6.53 -2.76 -10.02
C GLU A 27 7.97 -2.95 -9.52
N ARG A 28 8.87 -2.01 -9.84
CA ARG A 28 10.26 -2.02 -9.34
C ARG A 28 10.30 -1.94 -7.82
N LEU A 29 9.51 -1.04 -7.23
CA LEU A 29 9.38 -0.89 -5.79
C LEU A 29 8.94 -2.19 -5.14
N ALA A 30 7.87 -2.81 -5.65
CA ALA A 30 7.35 -4.09 -5.14
C ALA A 30 8.40 -5.21 -5.24
N LYS A 31 9.11 -5.33 -6.36
CA LYS A 31 10.20 -6.34 -6.53
C LYS A 31 11.39 -6.10 -5.61
N SER A 32 11.63 -4.85 -5.21
CA SER A 32 12.72 -4.47 -4.31
C SER A 32 12.34 -4.47 -2.83
N SER A 33 11.07 -4.72 -2.51
CA SER A 33 10.52 -4.69 -1.15
C SER A 33 10.04 -6.08 -0.74
N ARG A 34 10.06 -6.34 0.56
CA ARG A 34 9.36 -7.50 1.14
C ARG A 34 7.86 -7.26 1.24
N TYR A 35 7.46 -6.03 1.60
CA TYR A 35 6.07 -5.61 1.67
C TYR A 35 5.93 -4.15 1.25
N VAL A 36 4.89 -3.82 0.48
CA VAL A 36 4.46 -2.47 0.16
C VAL A 36 3.06 -2.26 0.74
N VAL A 37 2.98 -1.48 1.82
CA VAL A 37 1.73 -1.14 2.49
C VAL A 37 1.32 0.27 2.08
N TRP A 38 0.19 0.40 1.41
CA TRP A 38 -0.35 1.69 1.00
C TRP A 38 -1.48 2.13 1.94
N LEU A 39 -1.22 3.22 2.65
CA LEU A 39 -2.15 3.94 3.50
C LEU A 39 -2.79 5.08 2.73
N ASN A 40 -4.09 4.97 2.43
CA ASN A 40 -4.80 5.97 1.67
C ASN A 40 -5.78 6.77 2.56
N PRO A 41 -5.59 8.09 2.71
CA PRO A 41 -6.47 8.94 3.52
C PRO A 41 -7.88 9.02 2.97
N LEU A 42 -8.08 8.83 1.67
CA LEU A 42 -9.39 8.95 1.05
C LEU A 42 -10.29 7.73 1.28
N LEU A 43 -9.74 6.60 1.74
CA LEU A 43 -10.53 5.40 2.01
C LEU A 43 -11.55 5.56 3.16
N ARG A 44 -11.48 6.64 3.94
CA ARG A 44 -12.52 6.97 4.93
C ARG A 44 -13.84 7.45 4.30
N TYR A 45 -13.81 7.84 3.03
CA TYR A 45 -14.98 8.37 2.35
C TYR A 45 -15.74 7.22 1.66
N GLU A 46 -17.02 7.06 1.99
CA GLU A 46 -17.88 6.00 1.42
C GLU A 46 -17.99 6.03 -0.11
N LYS A 47 -17.70 7.20 -0.72
CA LYS A 47 -17.71 7.40 -2.17
C LYS A 47 -16.33 7.23 -2.82
N PHE A 48 -15.35 6.69 -2.10
CA PHE A 48 -14.05 6.42 -2.69
C PHE A 48 -14.18 5.37 -3.79
N GLU A 49 -13.68 5.71 -4.98
CA GLU A 49 -13.62 4.79 -6.10
C GLU A 49 -12.21 4.85 -6.71
N ALA A 50 -11.68 3.70 -7.08
CA ALA A 50 -10.37 3.56 -7.73
C ALA A 50 -10.40 4.00 -9.21
N ARG A 51 -11.00 5.16 -9.49
CA ARG A 51 -11.09 5.78 -10.83
C ARG A 51 -9.88 6.61 -11.24
N PRO A 52 -9.08 7.21 -10.36
CA PRO A 52 -7.87 7.91 -10.79
C PRO A 52 -6.88 6.92 -11.41
N ALA A 53 -6.21 7.34 -12.48
CA ALA A 53 -5.26 6.49 -13.20
C ALA A 53 -4.05 6.11 -12.33
N GLY A 54 -3.59 7.01 -11.47
CA GLY A 54 -2.56 6.72 -10.47
C GLY A 54 -2.96 5.60 -9.51
N VAL A 55 -4.19 5.66 -8.96
CA VAL A 55 -4.73 4.59 -8.10
C VAL A 55 -4.74 3.25 -8.82
N ARG A 56 -5.23 3.20 -10.07
CA ARG A 56 -5.24 1.97 -10.87
C ARG A 56 -3.85 1.43 -11.16
N ALA A 57 -2.87 2.30 -11.39
CA ALA A 57 -1.50 1.91 -11.67
C ALA A 57 -0.81 1.34 -10.42
N MET A 58 -1.11 1.85 -9.23
CA MET A 58 -0.48 1.41 -7.98
C MET A 58 -1.13 0.15 -7.38
N LEU A 59 -2.45 0.00 -7.49
CA LEU A 59 -3.22 -1.08 -6.85
C LEU A 59 -2.67 -2.50 -7.08
N PRO A 60 -2.20 -2.88 -8.29
CA PRO A 60 -1.66 -4.22 -8.53
C PRO A 60 -0.34 -4.51 -7.81
N HIS A 61 0.35 -3.49 -7.31
CA HIS A 61 1.72 -3.57 -6.79
C HIS A 61 1.82 -3.34 -5.28
N VAL A 62 0.68 -3.22 -4.58
CA VAL A 62 0.63 -3.07 -3.12
C VAL A 62 0.17 -4.38 -2.47
N ASP A 63 0.80 -4.75 -1.37
CA ASP A 63 0.43 -5.95 -0.60
C ASP A 63 -0.76 -5.69 0.32
N LEU A 64 -0.83 -4.47 0.88
CA LEU A 64 -1.89 -4.04 1.78
C LEU A 64 -2.36 -2.64 1.37
N PHE A 65 -3.67 -2.45 1.29
CA PHE A 65 -4.30 -1.17 1.02
C PHE A 65 -5.26 -0.81 2.15
N LEU A 66 -4.88 0.15 2.99
CA LEU A 66 -5.54 0.42 4.27
C LEU A 66 -5.88 1.90 4.41
N PRO A 67 -6.95 2.25 5.15
CA PRO A 67 -7.29 3.64 5.41
C PRO A 67 -6.36 4.26 6.48
N VAL A 68 -6.00 5.55 6.35
CA VAL A 68 -5.05 6.24 7.27
C VAL A 68 -5.72 7.06 8.39
N HIS A 69 -6.86 6.62 8.91
CA HIS A 69 -7.69 7.46 9.79
C HIS A 69 -7.46 7.25 11.30
N ASN A 70 -6.53 6.37 11.70
CA ASN A 70 -6.18 6.20 13.11
C ASN A 70 -4.67 5.94 13.30
N LEU A 71 -3.96 6.92 13.86
CA LEU A 71 -2.54 6.82 14.19
C LEU A 71 -2.25 5.64 15.15
N LYS A 72 -3.20 5.28 16.03
CA LYS A 72 -3.08 4.11 16.90
C LYS A 72 -3.01 2.82 16.10
N SER A 73 -3.82 2.66 15.05
CA SER A 73 -3.78 1.50 14.17
C SER A 73 -2.47 1.41 13.39
N LEU A 74 -1.86 2.56 13.04
CA LEU A 74 -0.53 2.59 12.42
C LEU A 74 0.58 2.21 13.39
N VAL A 75 0.49 2.63 14.66
CA VAL A 75 1.40 2.21 15.72
C VAL A 75 1.26 0.71 16.01
N ASP A 76 0.03 0.19 16.03
CA ASP A 76 -0.25 -1.24 16.23
C ASP A 76 0.21 -2.07 15.00
N LEU A 77 0.09 -1.54 13.78
CA LEU A 77 0.70 -2.10 12.57
C LEU A 77 2.22 -2.12 12.68
N ALA A 78 2.84 -0.99 13.04
CA ALA A 78 4.29 -0.91 13.22
C ALA A 78 4.77 -1.92 14.26
N ARG A 79 4.08 -2.05 15.41
CA ARG A 79 4.39 -3.07 16.43
C ARG A 79 4.27 -4.50 15.90
N THR A 80 3.29 -4.76 15.05
CA THR A 80 3.08 -6.07 14.41
C THR A 80 4.19 -6.36 13.40
N LEU A 81 4.60 -5.36 12.60
CA LEU A 81 5.71 -5.45 11.64
C LEU A 81 7.09 -5.55 12.31
N SER A 82 7.25 -5.01 13.52
CA SER A 82 8.49 -5.07 14.32
C SER A 82 8.76 -6.45 14.92
N ASN A 83 7.74 -7.32 15.01
CA ASN A 83 7.93 -8.74 15.25
C ASN A 83 8.15 -9.46 13.92
N PRO A 84 8.89 -10.58 13.87
CA PRO A 84 8.90 -11.44 12.70
C PRO A 84 7.44 -11.79 12.39
N LEU A 85 6.90 -11.26 11.30
CA LEU A 85 5.55 -11.57 10.85
C LEU A 85 5.50 -13.07 10.60
N GLY A 86 5.00 -13.83 11.58
CA GLY A 86 4.62 -15.21 11.36
C GLY A 86 3.58 -15.24 10.24
N ASN A 87 3.53 -16.34 9.49
CA ASN A 87 2.74 -16.57 8.27
C ASN A 87 1.24 -16.17 8.30
N ARG A 88 0.70 -15.67 9.42
CA ARG A 88 -0.70 -15.28 9.62
C ARG A 88 -1.10 -13.92 9.05
N ALA A 89 -0.19 -12.97 8.81
CA ALA A 89 -0.57 -11.67 8.23
C ALA A 89 -1.02 -11.75 6.74
N MET A 90 -0.84 -12.92 6.11
CA MET A 90 -1.09 -13.19 4.68
C MET A 90 -2.52 -13.63 4.34
N GLU A 91 -3.44 -13.68 5.32
CA GLU A 91 -4.84 -14.08 5.08
C GLU A 91 -5.67 -13.01 4.36
N HIS A 92 -5.22 -11.75 4.32
CA HIS A 92 -5.92 -10.65 3.63
C HIS A 92 -5.68 -10.57 2.11
N ARG A 93 -5.27 -11.68 1.47
CA ARG A 93 -5.14 -11.82 0.00
C ARG A 93 -6.47 -11.86 -0.77
N GLN A 94 -7.56 -11.36 -0.20
CA GLN A 94 -8.92 -11.52 -0.75
C GLN A 94 -9.56 -10.24 -1.32
N TRP A 95 -8.79 -9.21 -1.64
CA TRP A 95 -9.29 -8.12 -2.47
C TRP A 95 -8.84 -8.30 -3.93
N LYS A 96 -9.39 -9.31 -4.59
CA LYS A 96 -9.43 -9.43 -6.05
C LYS A 96 -10.86 -9.27 -6.52
#